data_AF-A0A6J6YSH3-F1
#
_entry.id   AF-A0A6J6YSH3-F1
#
_cell.length_a   1.000
_cell.length_b   1.000
_cell.length_c   1.000
_cell.angle_alpha   90.00
_cell.angle_beta   90.00
_cell.angle_gamma   90.00
#
_symmetry.space_group_name_H-M   'P 1'
#
loop_
_entity.id
_entity.type
_entity.pdbx_description
1 polymer ?
#
loop_
_entity_poly.entity_id
_entity_poly.type
_entity_poly.pdbx_seq_one_letter_code
_entity_poly.pdbx_strand_id
1 'polypeptide(L)'
;MLEAVELAGRLEAERDEYLDLARRVQADFENYKRRVDQQNVELRARAAEQLARELLPVLDAGEAASAQGMQDAAAIYNQLLSTLEKQGLASVAESDVEFDPNIHEAVMHEEGESEGEAAVVTEILRTGYLWNDRVLRPAMVKVLG
;
A
#
# COMPACT_ATOMS: atom_id res chain seq x y z
N MET A 1 -16.12 7.99 -68.42
CA MET A 1 -15.02 7.09 -67.99
C MET A 1 -14.06 7.82 -67.04
N LEU A 2 -13.55 9.01 -67.42
CA LEU A 2 -12.69 9.83 -66.53
C LEU A 2 -13.37 10.24 -65.20
N GLU A 3 -14.61 10.76 -65.24
CA GLU A 3 -15.36 11.15 -64.02
C GLU A 3 -15.59 9.99 -63.05
N ALA A 4 -15.82 8.78 -63.56
CA ALA A 4 -16.02 7.60 -62.72
C ALA A 4 -14.73 7.20 -61.99
N VAL A 5 -13.58 7.37 -62.65
CA VAL A 5 -12.26 7.11 -62.05
C VAL A 5 -11.92 8.17 -60.99
N GLU A 6 -12.22 9.45 -61.24
CA GLU A 6 -12.03 10.52 -60.26
C GLU A 6 -12.96 10.39 -59.04
N LEU A 7 -14.20 9.94 -59.24
CA LEU A 7 -15.12 9.66 -58.15
C LEU A 7 -14.64 8.47 -57.32
N ALA A 8 -14.18 7.39 -57.96
CA ALA A 8 -13.63 6.23 -57.28
C ALA A 8 -12.41 6.60 -56.43
N GLY A 9 -11.46 7.37 -56.98
CA GLY A 9 -10.29 7.83 -56.23
C GLY A 9 -10.64 8.71 -55.02
N ARG A 10 -11.66 9.56 -55.13
CA ARG A 10 -12.17 10.34 -53.99
C ARG A 10 -12.77 9.46 -52.89
N LEU A 11 -13.60 8.48 -53.26
CA LEU A 11 -14.20 7.54 -52.31
C LEU A 11 -13.17 6.64 -51.64
N GLU A 12 -12.11 6.24 -52.36
CA GLU A 12 -11.00 5.48 -51.79
C GLU A 12 -10.21 6.31 -50.78
N ALA A 13 -9.92 7.58 -51.08
CA ALA A 13 -9.25 8.48 -50.15
C ALA A 13 -10.08 8.73 -48.89
N GLU A 14 -11.38 8.98 -49.04
CA GLU A 14 -12.31 9.19 -47.91
C GLU A 14 -12.45 7.92 -47.06
N ARG A 15 -12.53 6.73 -47.70
CA ARG A 15 -12.52 5.44 -47.00
C ARG A 15 -11.23 5.28 -46.18
N ASP A 16 -10.08 5.55 -46.77
CA ASP A 16 -8.79 5.36 -46.12
C ASP A 16 -8.60 6.34 -44.95
N GLU A 17 -9.05 7.59 -45.11
CA GLU A 17 -9.10 8.58 -44.04
C GLU A 17 -9.96 8.11 -42.85
N TYR A 18 -11.18 7.61 -43.12
CA TYR A 18 -12.04 7.09 -42.07
C TYR A 18 -11.50 5.80 -41.44
N LEU A 19 -10.86 4.94 -42.22
CA LEU A 19 -10.24 3.72 -41.70
C LEU A 19 -9.08 4.04 -40.77
N ASP A 20 -8.24 5.02 -41.13
CA ASP A 20 -7.12 5.45 -40.29
C ASP A 20 -7.61 6.18 -39.02
N LEU A 21 -8.66 7.00 -39.14
CA LEU A 21 -9.31 7.60 -37.97
C LEU A 21 -9.87 6.51 -37.05
N ALA A 22 -10.58 5.53 -37.58
CA ALA A 22 -11.16 4.43 -36.80
C ALA A 22 -10.07 3.61 -36.09
N ARG A 23 -8.97 3.30 -36.79
CA ARG A 23 -7.81 2.61 -36.20
C ARG A 23 -7.17 3.41 -35.06
N ARG A 24 -7.02 4.73 -35.24
CA ARG A 24 -6.48 5.62 -34.21
C ARG A 24 -7.39 5.68 -32.98
N VAL A 25 -8.70 5.89 -33.19
CA VAL A 25 -9.69 5.92 -32.10
C VAL A 25 -9.73 4.59 -31.36
N GLN A 26 -9.64 3.47 -32.07
CA GLN A 26 -9.54 2.15 -31.44
C GLN A 26 -8.29 2.04 -30.56
N ALA A 27 -7.13 2.43 -31.07
CA ALA A 27 -5.88 2.39 -30.29
C ALA A 27 -5.94 3.31 -29.06
N ASP A 28 -6.48 4.52 -29.20
CA ASP A 28 -6.68 5.47 -28.10
C ASP A 28 -7.63 4.91 -27.05
N PHE A 29 -8.71 4.24 -27.46
CA PHE A 29 -9.65 3.58 -26.55
C PHE A 29 -9.00 2.42 -25.79
N GLU A 30 -8.21 1.58 -26.44
CA GLU A 30 -7.49 0.48 -25.80
C GLU A 30 -6.45 0.99 -24.78
N ASN A 31 -5.75 2.09 -25.11
CA ASN A 31 -4.83 2.78 -24.20
C ASN A 31 -5.58 3.37 -23.00
N TYR A 32 -6.70 4.05 -23.25
CA TYR A 32 -7.56 4.62 -22.22
C TYR A 32 -8.07 3.54 -21.26
N LYS A 33 -8.59 2.42 -21.78
CA LYS A 33 -9.08 1.31 -20.98
C LYS A 33 -8.00 0.74 -20.06
N ARG A 34 -6.82 0.45 -20.60
CA ARG A 34 -5.67 -0.01 -19.81
C ARG A 34 -5.29 0.98 -18.70
N ARG A 35 -5.31 2.28 -19.00
CA ARG A 35 -5.01 3.34 -18.02
C ARG A 35 -6.06 3.39 -16.90
N VAL A 36 -7.35 3.32 -17.25
CA VAL A 36 -8.44 3.34 -16.26
C VAL A 36 -8.39 2.10 -15.36
N ASP A 37 -8.11 0.94 -15.92
CA ASP A 37 -7.99 -0.30 -15.15
C ASP A 37 -6.85 -0.19 -14.12
N GLN A 38 -5.68 0.33 -14.53
CA GLN A 38 -4.56 0.59 -13.64
C GLN A 38 -4.92 1.60 -12.53
N GLN A 39 -5.57 2.71 -12.88
CA GLN A 39 -6.01 3.70 -11.91
C GLN A 39 -7.01 3.15 -10.90
N ASN A 40 -7.92 2.27 -11.33
CA ASN A 40 -8.88 1.62 -10.45
C ASN A 40 -8.19 0.69 -9.45
N VAL A 41 -7.17 -0.06 -9.88
CA VAL A 41 -6.36 -0.91 -8.98
C VAL A 41 -5.65 -0.06 -7.94
N GLU A 42 -4.99 1.02 -8.37
CA GLU A 42 -4.29 1.94 -7.45
C GLU A 42 -5.24 2.63 -6.47
N LEU A 43 -6.41 3.07 -6.94
CA LEU A 43 -7.42 3.70 -6.09
C LEU A 43 -7.91 2.74 -5.01
N ARG A 44 -8.18 1.47 -5.37
CA ARG A 44 -8.58 0.43 -4.40
C ARG A 44 -7.48 0.15 -3.39
N ALA A 45 -6.23 0.04 -3.84
CA ALA A 45 -5.10 -0.18 -2.94
C ALA A 45 -4.93 0.97 -1.93
N ARG A 46 -5.00 2.22 -2.39
CA ARG A 46 -4.92 3.40 -1.53
C ARG A 46 -6.11 3.51 -0.56
N ALA A 47 -7.32 3.19 -1.01
CA ALA A 47 -8.50 3.20 -0.15
C ALA A 47 -8.39 2.16 0.98
N ALA A 48 -7.90 0.96 0.66
CA ALA A 48 -7.65 -0.08 1.66
C ALA A 48 -6.56 0.34 2.66
N GLU A 49 -5.46 0.93 2.18
CA GLU A 49 -4.37 1.46 3.03
C GLU A 49 -4.89 2.56 3.98
N GLN A 50 -5.70 3.49 3.48
CA GLN A 50 -6.29 4.56 4.27
C GLN A 50 -7.20 4.01 5.38
N LEU A 51 -8.06 3.05 5.05
CA LEU A 51 -8.92 2.40 6.05
C LEU A 51 -8.10 1.65 7.10
N ALA A 52 -7.06 0.92 6.68
CA ALA A 52 -6.17 0.21 7.60
C ALA A 52 -5.47 1.19 8.57
N ARG A 53 -5.04 2.34 8.08
CA ARG A 53 -4.47 3.43 8.90
C ARG A 53 -5.46 3.97 9.93
N GLU A 54 -6.72 4.15 9.54
CA GLU A 54 -7.79 4.62 10.43
C GLU A 54 -8.19 3.59 11.50
N LEU A 55 -7.93 2.30 11.26
CA LEU A 55 -8.19 1.23 12.21
C LEU A 55 -7.07 1.02 13.25
N LEU A 56 -5.89 1.63 13.07
CA LEU A 56 -4.77 1.47 14.00
C LEU A 56 -5.12 1.82 15.46
N PRO A 57 -5.87 2.90 15.77
CA PRO A 57 -6.27 3.19 17.15
C PRO A 57 -7.17 2.11 17.77
N VAL A 58 -7.93 1.37 16.95
CA VAL A 58 -8.75 0.24 17.40
C VAL A 58 -7.87 -0.96 17.74
N LEU A 59 -6.84 -1.21 16.93
CA LEU A 59 -5.83 -2.24 17.23
C LEU A 59 -5.10 -1.90 18.54
N ASP A 60 -4.67 -0.64 18.71
CA ASP A 60 -3.99 -0.20 19.93
C ASP A 60 -4.88 -0.39 21.17
N ALA A 61 -6.17 -0.03 21.08
CA ALA A 61 -7.13 -0.21 22.17
C ALA A 61 -7.36 -1.70 22.49
N GLY A 62 -7.43 -2.55 21.47
CA GLY A 62 -7.56 -4.00 21.62
C GLY A 62 -6.35 -4.63 22.27
N GLU A 63 -5.15 -4.24 21.84
CA GLU A 63 -3.87 -4.66 22.41
C GLU A 63 -3.77 -4.25 23.89
N ALA A 64 -4.10 -2.98 24.21
CA ALA A 64 -4.12 -2.48 25.58
C ALA A 64 -5.15 -3.21 26.48
N ALA A 65 -6.34 -3.51 25.96
CA ALA A 65 -7.36 -4.27 26.70
C ALA A 65 -6.93 -5.73 26.93
N SER A 66 -6.29 -6.35 25.93
CA SER A 66 -5.70 -7.68 26.04
C SER A 66 -4.62 -7.73 27.12
N ALA A 67 -3.72 -6.74 27.15
CA ALA A 67 -2.68 -6.61 28.17
C ALA A 67 -3.24 -6.44 29.60
N GLN A 68 -4.44 -5.89 29.75
CA GLN A 68 -5.15 -5.78 31.03
C GLN A 68 -5.91 -7.05 31.43
N GLY A 69 -5.83 -8.13 30.63
CA GLY A 69 -6.47 -9.41 30.92
C GLY A 69 -7.96 -9.47 30.58
N MET A 70 -8.47 -8.54 29.76
CA MET A 70 -9.87 -8.55 29.31
C MET A 70 -10.08 -9.60 28.20
N GLN A 71 -10.45 -10.83 28.58
CA GLN A 71 -10.49 -11.99 27.68
C GLN A 71 -11.38 -11.80 26.44
N ASP A 72 -12.58 -11.23 26.59
CA ASP A 72 -13.49 -10.99 25.46
C ASP A 72 -12.90 -9.97 24.46
N ALA A 73 -12.24 -8.93 24.98
CA ALA A 73 -11.57 -7.94 24.14
C ALA A 73 -10.36 -8.53 23.42
N ALA A 74 -9.59 -9.39 24.09
CA ALA A 74 -8.46 -10.10 23.49
C ALA A 74 -8.91 -11.02 22.34
N ALA A 75 -10.03 -11.72 22.49
CA ALA A 75 -10.59 -12.56 21.43
C ALA A 75 -11.00 -11.73 20.19
N ILE A 76 -11.66 -10.59 20.40
CA ILE A 76 -12.05 -9.67 19.33
C ILE A 76 -10.81 -9.09 18.64
N TYR A 77 -9.82 -8.65 19.43
CA TYR A 77 -8.55 -8.12 18.92
C TYR A 77 -7.82 -9.14 18.04
N ASN A 78 -7.64 -10.38 18.50
CA ASN A 78 -6.98 -11.43 17.73
C ASN A 78 -7.74 -11.78 16.44
N GLN A 79 -9.08 -11.77 16.49
CA GLN A 79 -9.91 -11.99 15.31
C GLN A 79 -9.76 -10.84 14.30
N LEU A 80 -9.72 -9.58 14.76
CA LEU A 80 -9.50 -8.41 13.92
C LEU A 80 -8.10 -8.44 13.29
N LEU A 81 -7.07 -8.66 14.09
CA LEU A 81 -5.68 -8.72 13.66
C LEU A 81 -5.50 -9.79 12.57
N SER A 82 -5.92 -11.03 12.84
CA SER A 82 -5.81 -12.14 11.87
C SER A 82 -6.65 -11.92 10.60
N THR A 83 -7.72 -11.13 10.67
CA THR A 83 -8.51 -10.75 9.49
C THR A 83 -7.77 -9.74 8.63
N LEU A 84 -7.12 -8.76 9.25
CA LEU A 84 -6.34 -7.74 8.56
C LEU A 84 -5.02 -8.31 8.01
N GLU A 85 -4.38 -9.23 8.71
CA GLU A 85 -3.17 -9.94 8.24
C GLU A 85 -3.42 -10.65 6.91
N LYS A 86 -4.58 -11.31 6.77
CA LYS A 86 -5.00 -11.96 5.51
C LYS A 86 -5.19 -10.97 4.36
N GLN A 87 -5.39 -9.69 4.65
CA GLN A 87 -5.53 -8.62 3.65
C GLN A 87 -4.19 -7.92 3.35
N GLY A 88 -3.12 -8.26 4.07
CA GLY A 88 -1.78 -7.71 3.87
C GLY A 88 -1.27 -6.83 5.01
N LEU A 89 -1.93 -6.79 6.18
CA LEU A 89 -1.36 -6.16 7.37
C LEU A 89 -0.18 -7.00 7.89
N ALA A 90 0.92 -6.36 8.29
CA ALA A 90 2.02 -6.99 9.00
C ALA A 90 2.42 -6.14 10.21
N SER A 91 2.64 -6.78 11.36
CA SER A 91 3.06 -6.11 12.59
C SER A 91 4.58 -5.95 12.65
N VAL A 92 5.04 -4.82 13.19
CA VAL A 92 6.45 -4.56 13.53
C VAL A 92 6.53 -4.51 15.05
N ALA A 93 6.91 -5.64 15.66
CA ALA A 93 6.90 -5.79 17.11
C ALA A 93 8.00 -6.72 17.64
N GLU A 94 9.08 -6.90 16.88
CA GLU A 94 10.23 -7.72 17.30
C GLU A 94 11.25 -6.84 18.04
N SER A 95 11.67 -7.28 19.23
CA SER A 95 12.83 -6.75 19.94
C SER A 95 14.09 -7.57 19.60
N ASP A 96 15.26 -7.08 20.03
CA ASP A 96 16.58 -7.67 19.76
C ASP A 96 16.92 -7.73 18.26
N VAL A 97 16.38 -6.78 17.49
CA VAL A 97 16.65 -6.59 16.06
C VAL A 97 17.37 -5.27 15.81
N GLU A 98 18.10 -5.19 14.70
CA GLU A 98 18.76 -3.96 14.28
C GLU A 98 17.72 -2.86 14.02
N PHE A 99 18.01 -1.64 14.48
CA PHE A 99 17.14 -0.49 14.25
C PHE A 99 17.14 -0.09 12.77
N ASP A 100 16.00 -0.29 12.10
CA ASP A 100 15.73 0.27 10.77
C ASP A 100 14.86 1.55 10.86
N PRO A 101 15.39 2.74 10.51
CA PRO A 101 14.64 4.01 10.50
C PRO A 101 13.42 4.03 9.58
N ASN A 102 13.30 3.09 8.62
CA ASN A 102 12.15 3.01 7.73
C ASN A 102 10.91 2.45 8.44
N ILE A 103 11.10 1.55 9.41
CA ILE A 103 10.01 0.82 10.10
C ILE A 103 9.99 1.05 11.61
N HIS A 104 11.03 1.67 12.17
CA HIS A 104 11.15 1.99 13.59
C HIS A 104 11.29 3.50 13.83
N GLU A 105 10.66 3.97 14.90
CA GLU A 105 10.76 5.33 15.43
C GLU A 105 11.37 5.24 16.84
N ALA A 106 12.66 5.59 16.96
CA ALA A 106 13.35 5.59 18.25
C ALA A 106 12.88 6.77 19.11
N VAL A 107 12.09 6.47 20.14
CA VAL A 107 11.55 7.48 21.08
C VAL A 107 12.27 7.48 22.43
N MET A 108 13.06 6.44 22.71
CA MET A 108 13.90 6.32 23.90
C MET A 108 15.26 5.74 23.51
N HIS A 109 16.33 6.28 24.11
CA HIS A 109 17.71 5.84 23.87
C HIS A 109 18.36 5.50 25.21
N GLU A 110 19.06 4.37 25.27
CA GLU A 110 19.96 4.01 26.36
C GLU A 110 21.39 3.98 25.83
N GLU A 111 22.33 4.53 26.62
CA GLU A 111 23.75 4.56 26.26
C GLU A 111 24.30 3.12 26.25
N GLY A 112 24.83 2.71 25.09
CA GLY A 112 25.55 1.45 24.93
C GLY A 112 27.02 1.53 25.35
N GLU A 113 27.64 0.39 25.67
CA GLU A 113 29.08 0.31 26.01
C GLU A 113 30.00 0.38 24.76
N SER A 114 29.45 0.35 23.54
CA SER A 114 30.19 0.15 22.29
C SER A 114 30.05 1.36 21.35
N GLU A 115 31.09 2.20 21.29
CA GLU A 115 31.19 3.25 20.27
C GLU A 115 31.32 2.60 18.87
N GLY A 116 30.24 2.61 18.08
CA GLY A 116 30.25 2.27 16.65
C GLY A 116 29.41 1.05 16.24
N GLU A 117 28.66 0.43 17.14
CA GLU A 117 27.66 -0.58 16.76
C GLU A 117 26.35 0.06 16.28
N ALA A 118 25.63 -0.62 15.39
CA ALA A 118 24.32 -0.19 14.94
C ALA A 118 23.33 -0.27 16.11
N ALA A 119 22.48 0.76 16.27
CA ALA A 119 21.51 0.79 17.35
C ALA A 119 20.58 -0.44 17.27
N VAL A 120 20.31 -1.06 18.42
CA VAL A 120 19.45 -2.25 18.51
C VAL A 120 18.15 -1.90 19.21
N VAL A 121 17.03 -2.41 18.70
CA VAL A 121 15.72 -2.28 19.34
C VAL A 121 15.69 -3.17 20.58
N THR A 122 15.62 -2.57 21.77
CA THR A 122 15.56 -3.31 23.04
C THR A 122 14.13 -3.52 23.53
N GLU A 123 13.22 -2.62 23.17
CA GLU A 123 11.82 -2.70 23.59
C GLU A 123 10.89 -2.07 22.56
N ILE A 124 9.77 -2.73 22.31
CA ILE A 124 8.66 -2.17 21.52
C ILE A 124 7.71 -1.48 22.49
N LEU A 125 7.65 -0.15 22.41
CA LEU A 125 6.76 0.68 23.23
C LEU A 125 5.38 0.80 22.59
N ARG A 126 5.33 0.73 21.25
CA ARG A 126 4.09 0.66 20.48
C ARG A 126 4.34 -0.10 19.18
N THR A 127 3.54 -1.13 18.95
CA THR A 127 3.54 -1.95 17.74
C THR A 127 3.43 -1.08 16.48
N GLY A 128 4.33 -1.28 15.52
CA GLY A 128 4.25 -0.70 14.19
C GLY A 128 3.45 -1.58 13.24
N TYR A 129 3.01 -1.05 12.11
CA TYR A 129 2.25 -1.81 11.11
C TYR A 129 2.62 -1.43 9.69
N LEU A 130 2.71 -2.44 8.82
CA LEU A 130 2.78 -2.31 7.36
C LEU A 130 1.50 -2.81 6.70
N TRP A 131 1.20 -2.31 5.51
CA TRP A 131 0.14 -2.78 4.63
C TRP A 131 0.70 -3.06 3.24
N ASN A 132 0.78 -4.33 2.86
CA ASN A 132 1.40 -4.76 1.60
C ASN A 132 2.77 -4.07 1.39
N ASP A 133 3.66 -4.24 2.38
CA ASP A 133 5.03 -3.68 2.45
C ASP A 133 5.13 -2.15 2.59
N ARG A 134 4.01 -1.43 2.65
CA ARG A 134 4.01 0.02 2.91
C ARG A 134 3.82 0.31 4.39
N VAL A 135 4.68 1.15 4.96
CA VAL A 135 4.60 1.51 6.38
C VAL A 135 3.35 2.37 6.65
N LEU A 136 2.41 1.82 7.41
CA LEU A 136 1.28 2.58 7.93
C LEU A 136 1.75 3.44 9.10
N ARG A 137 2.43 2.82 10.06
CA ARG A 137 2.97 3.50 11.24
C ARG A 137 4.23 2.76 11.67
N PRO A 138 5.37 3.44 11.88
CA PRO A 138 6.55 2.78 12.42
C PRO A 138 6.29 2.29 13.85
N ALA A 139 7.02 1.28 14.29
CA ALA A 139 7.00 0.88 15.68
C ALA A 139 7.70 1.94 16.53
N MET A 140 7.09 2.36 17.64
CA MET A 140 7.81 3.20 18.60
C MET A 140 8.67 2.30 19.44
N VAL A 141 9.96 2.57 19.45
CA VAL A 141 10.95 1.67 20.04
C VAL A 141 11.86 2.40 21.02
N LYS A 142 12.34 1.63 21.97
CA LYS A 142 13.52 1.94 22.75
C LYS A 142 14.73 1.31 22.06
N VAL A 143 15.81 2.06 21.93
CA VAL A 143 17.05 1.58 21.32
C VAL A 143 18.22 1.67 22.29
N LEU A 144 19.18 0.77 22.12
CA LEU A 144 20.49 0.79 22.77
C LEU A 144 21.55 1.13 21.71
N GLY A 145 22.41 2.11 21.98
CA GLY A 145 23.50 2.51 21.08
C GLY A 145 24.21 3.79 21.51
#